data_AF-A0A9Q3EQ33-F1
#
_entry.id   AF-A0A9Q3EQ33-F1
#
_cell.length_a   1.000
_cell.length_b   1.000
_cell.length_c   1.000
_cell.angle_alpha   90.00
_cell.angle_beta   90.00
_cell.angle_gamma   90.00
#
_symmetry.space_group_name_H-M   'P 1'
#
loop_
_entity.id
_entity.type
_entity.pdbx_description
1 polymer ?
#
loop_
_entity_poly.entity_id
_entity_poly.type
_entity_poly.pdbx_seq_one_letter_code
_entity_poly.pdbx_strand_id
1 'polypeptide(L)'
;MGEALLKEVPKLKEWPHFSGEGEYELMEFIRGIDMIKEDFELPERLVTARFNTLFTRSAHRWYIELRQAHGQQSWTWWKAQIINKWANDSWRFRVETACESAKFNSDKDKALP
;
A
#
# COMPACT_ATOMS: atom_id res chain seq x y z
N MET A 1 -6.48 24.57 25.24
CA MET A 1 -6.09 23.15 25.43
C MET A 1 -6.72 22.37 24.30
N GLY A 2 -5.94 21.48 23.67
CA GLY A 2 -6.09 20.98 22.31
C GLY A 2 -7.49 20.49 21.92
N GLU A 3 -8.11 21.23 21.02
CA GLU A 3 -9.20 20.71 20.19
C GLU A 3 -8.63 19.63 19.27
N ALA A 4 -9.00 18.39 19.58
CA ALA A 4 -9.28 17.33 18.63
C ALA A 4 -8.34 17.25 17.41
N LEU A 5 -7.12 16.74 17.63
CA LEU A 5 -6.44 15.93 16.61
C LEU A 5 -7.18 14.60 16.46
N LEU A 6 -8.46 14.65 16.09
CA LEU A 6 -9.06 13.56 15.37
C LEU A 6 -8.30 13.57 14.04
N LYS A 7 -7.18 12.84 13.98
CA LYS A 7 -6.52 12.48 12.72
C LYS A 7 -7.60 11.78 11.89
N GLU A 8 -8.33 12.55 11.10
CA GLU A 8 -9.39 12.06 10.25
C GLU A 8 -8.70 11.14 9.26
N VAL A 9 -8.81 9.83 9.50
CA VAL A 9 -8.32 8.82 8.57
C VAL A 9 -8.82 9.22 7.18
N PRO A 10 -7.93 9.37 6.17
CA PRO A 10 -8.29 9.92 4.88
C PRO A 10 -9.49 9.18 4.34
N LYS A 11 -10.45 9.93 3.81
CA LYS A 11 -11.69 9.36 3.30
C LYS A 11 -11.33 8.41 2.17
N LEU A 12 -12.12 7.35 1.99
CA LEU A 12 -11.92 6.35 0.92
C LEU A 12 -11.65 6.96 -0.47
N LYS A 13 -12.15 8.17 -0.75
CA LYS A 13 -11.92 8.93 -1.99
C LYS A 13 -10.48 9.43 -2.19
N GLU A 14 -9.73 9.61 -1.10
CA GLU A 14 -8.33 10.07 -1.11
C GLU A 14 -7.34 8.90 -1.22
N TRP A 15 -7.85 7.67 -1.16
CA TRP A 15 -7.02 6.50 -1.29
C TRP A 15 -6.75 6.22 -2.77
N PRO A 16 -5.58 5.69 -3.12
CA PRO A 16 -5.26 5.36 -4.49
C PRO A 16 -6.20 4.25 -4.98
N HIS A 17 -6.69 4.37 -6.21
CA HIS A 17 -7.50 3.33 -6.86
C HIS A 17 -6.61 2.52 -7.79
N PHE A 18 -6.90 1.23 -7.94
CA PHE A 18 -6.13 0.34 -8.81
C PHE A 18 -7.06 -0.38 -9.76
N SER A 19 -6.94 -0.09 -11.06
CA SER A 19 -7.69 -0.81 -12.11
C SER A 19 -6.97 -2.09 -12.55
N GLY A 20 -5.65 -2.13 -12.39
CA GLY A 20 -4.80 -3.22 -12.87
C GLY A 20 -4.53 -3.16 -14.38
N GLU A 21 -4.68 -1.99 -14.99
CA GLU A 21 -4.42 -1.74 -16.41
C GLU A 21 -3.06 -1.03 -16.65
N GLY A 22 -2.53 -0.28 -15.66
CA GLY A 22 -1.24 0.38 -15.73
C GLY A 22 -0.22 -0.09 -14.68
N GLU A 23 1.04 -0.29 -15.10
CA GLU A 23 2.16 -0.66 -14.22
C GLU A 23 2.52 0.43 -13.20
N TYR A 24 2.31 1.71 -13.56
CA TYR A 24 2.52 2.85 -12.67
C TYR A 24 1.48 2.90 -11.54
N GLU A 25 0.24 2.49 -11.81
CA GLU A 25 -0.82 2.45 -10.80
C GLU A 25 -0.44 1.53 -9.63
N LEU A 26 0.29 0.44 -9.89
CA LEU A 26 0.71 -0.51 -8.86
C LEU A 26 1.63 0.15 -7.82
N MET A 27 2.58 0.96 -8.29
CA MET A 27 3.59 1.58 -7.44
C MET A 27 2.97 2.69 -6.59
N GLU A 28 2.16 3.54 -7.21
CA GLU A 28 1.42 4.60 -6.52
C GLU A 28 0.42 4.02 -5.53
N PHE A 29 -0.25 2.92 -5.89
CA PHE A 29 -1.16 2.21 -5.01
C PHE A 29 -0.45 1.68 -3.77
N ILE A 30 0.57 0.83 -3.94
CA ILE A 30 1.28 0.23 -2.80
C ILE A 30 1.91 1.30 -1.91
N ARG A 31 2.56 2.31 -2.50
CA ARG A 31 3.22 3.37 -1.74
C ARG A 31 2.21 4.24 -1.00
N GLY A 32 1.09 4.59 -1.65
CA GLY A 32 0.03 5.38 -1.04
C GLY A 32 -0.58 4.65 0.17
N ILE A 33 -0.84 3.35 0.05
CA ILE A 33 -1.34 2.54 1.17
C ILE A 33 -0.32 2.45 2.30
N ASP A 34 0.97 2.25 1.99
CA ASP A 34 2.04 2.21 3.00
C ASP A 34 2.14 3.53 3.76
N MET A 35 2.12 4.67 3.06
CA MET A 35 2.17 6.00 3.68
C MET A 35 0.95 6.27 4.55
N ILE A 36 -0.27 5.93 4.09
CA ILE A 36 -1.49 6.10 4.89
C ILE A 36 -1.46 5.18 6.12
N LYS A 37 -0.96 3.94 5.96
CA LYS A 37 -0.83 3.01 7.07
C LYS A 37 0.18 3.52 8.11
N GLU A 38 1.27 4.13 7.69
CA GLU A 38 2.31 4.69 8.56
C GLU A 38 1.83 5.97 9.26
N ASP A 39 1.22 6.90 8.53
CA ASP A 39 0.79 8.21 9.08
C ASP A 39 -0.37 8.07 10.09
N PHE A 40 -1.28 7.12 9.83
CA PHE A 40 -2.50 6.89 10.62
C PHE A 40 -2.45 5.62 11.48
N GLU A 41 -1.32 4.91 11.51
CA GLU A 41 -1.12 3.65 12.26
C GLU A 41 -2.28 2.65 12.08
N LEU A 42 -2.77 2.52 10.84
CA LEU A 42 -3.98 1.76 10.58
C LEU A 42 -3.75 0.25 10.73
N PRO A 43 -4.66 -0.47 11.39
CA PRO A 43 -4.62 -1.92 11.42
C PRO A 43 -4.85 -2.49 10.01
N GLU A 44 -4.10 -3.54 9.64
CA GLU A 44 -4.14 -4.15 8.30
C GLU A 44 -5.55 -4.62 7.90
N ARG A 45 -6.40 -4.98 8.87
CA ARG A 45 -7.81 -5.34 8.64
C ARG A 45 -8.63 -4.20 8.04
N LEU A 46 -8.35 -2.94 8.41
CA LEU A 46 -9.06 -1.78 7.87
C LEU A 46 -8.60 -1.49 6.45
N VAL A 47 -7.30 -1.60 6.19
CA VAL A 47 -6.72 -1.46 4.86
C VAL A 47 -7.36 -2.47 3.90
N THR A 48 -7.39 -3.75 4.29
CA THR A 48 -7.95 -4.83 3.46
C THR A 48 -9.46 -4.76 3.32
N ALA A 49 -10.19 -4.23 4.30
CA ALA A 49 -11.61 -3.95 4.16
C ALA A 49 -11.90 -2.92 3.05
N ARG A 50 -11.00 -1.95 2.87
CA ARG A 50 -11.12 -0.90 1.84
C ARG A 50 -10.77 -1.40 0.43
N PHE A 51 -10.06 -2.52 0.28
CA PHE A 51 -9.69 -3.07 -1.04
C PHE A 51 -10.85 -3.35 -1.97
N ASN A 52 -12.02 -3.71 -1.42
CA ASN A 52 -13.21 -3.89 -2.23
C ASN A 52 -13.59 -2.62 -3.02
N THR A 53 -13.33 -1.45 -2.44
CA THR A 53 -13.63 -0.15 -3.06
C THR A 53 -12.47 0.39 -3.89
N LEU A 54 -11.23 0.06 -3.54
CA LEU A 54 -10.04 0.57 -4.20
C LEU A 54 -9.69 -0.18 -5.48
N PHE A 55 -9.95 -1.49 -5.50
CA PHE A 55 -9.82 -2.28 -6.70
C PHE A 55 -11.00 -2.05 -7.63
N THR A 56 -10.71 -1.77 -8.90
CA THR A 56 -11.72 -1.58 -9.93
C THR A 56 -11.48 -2.54 -11.11
N ARG A 57 -12.51 -2.76 -11.93
CA ARG A 57 -12.47 -3.61 -13.14
C ARG A 57 -11.87 -5.01 -12.91
N SER A 58 -10.71 -5.28 -13.51
CA SER A 58 -10.06 -6.60 -13.52
C SER A 58 -9.41 -6.92 -12.18
N ALA A 59 -8.85 -5.90 -11.51
CA ALA A 59 -8.29 -6.07 -10.18
C ALA A 59 -9.36 -6.41 -9.13
N HIS A 60 -10.58 -5.87 -9.28
CA HIS A 60 -11.69 -6.16 -8.36
C HIS A 60 -12.10 -7.63 -8.40
N ARG A 61 -12.26 -8.18 -9.61
CA ARG A 61 -12.58 -9.61 -9.80
C ARG A 61 -11.48 -10.49 -9.21
N TRP A 62 -10.22 -10.18 -9.49
CA TRP A 62 -9.08 -10.92 -8.93
C TRP A 62 -9.05 -10.87 -7.39
N TYR A 63 -9.32 -9.70 -6.80
CA TYR A 63 -9.38 -9.54 -5.35
C TYR A 63 -10.47 -10.41 -4.73
N ILE A 64 -11.67 -10.44 -5.32
CA ILE A 64 -12.78 -11.27 -4.82
C ILE A 64 -12.40 -12.75 -4.87
N GLU A 65 -11.88 -13.23 -5.99
CA GLU A 65 -11.46 -14.62 -6.16
C GLU A 65 -10.40 -15.01 -5.13
N LEU A 66 -9.38 -14.17 -4.95
CA LEU A 66 -8.29 -14.46 -4.03
C LEU A 66 -8.75 -14.39 -2.56
N ARG A 67 -9.65 -13.46 -2.22
CA ARG A 67 -10.25 -13.35 -0.89
C ARG A 67 -11.15 -14.54 -0.58
N GLN A 68 -11.85 -15.09 -1.56
CA GLN A 68 -12.62 -16.32 -1.38
C GLN A 68 -11.72 -17.52 -1.16
N ALA A 69 -10.60 -17.62 -1.89
CA ALA A 69 -9.66 -18.73 -1.77
C ALA A 69 -8.83 -18.72 -0.47
N HIS A 70 -8.33 -17.56 -0.05
CA HIS A 70 -7.38 -17.43 1.07
C HIS A 70 -7.98 -16.77 2.33
N GLY A 71 -9.20 -16.25 2.25
CA GLY A 71 -9.87 -15.59 3.37
C GLY A 71 -9.32 -14.19 3.67
N GLN A 72 -9.41 -13.79 4.95
CA GLN A 72 -8.93 -12.49 5.41
C GLN A 72 -7.44 -12.59 5.76
N GLN A 73 -6.61 -11.97 4.92
CA GLN A 73 -5.15 -11.96 5.07
C GLN A 73 -4.62 -10.55 5.40
N SER A 74 -3.40 -10.48 5.92
CA SER A 74 -2.69 -9.23 6.23
C SER A 74 -2.36 -8.40 4.98
N TRP A 75 -2.18 -7.08 5.14
CA TRP A 75 -1.75 -6.19 4.05
C TRP A 75 -0.43 -6.67 3.46
N THR A 76 0.51 -7.09 4.31
CA THR A 76 1.81 -7.59 3.87
C THR A 76 1.68 -8.76 2.89
N TRP A 77 0.74 -9.68 3.16
CA TRP A 77 0.44 -10.80 2.26
C TRP A 77 -0.19 -10.31 0.96
N TRP A 78 -1.20 -9.44 1.06
CA TRP A 78 -1.86 -8.85 -0.12
C TRP A 78 -0.88 -8.10 -1.02
N LYS A 79 0.01 -7.29 -0.43
CA LYS A 79 1.09 -6.59 -1.13
C LYS A 79 1.91 -7.59 -1.93
N ALA A 80 2.36 -8.70 -1.33
CA ALA A 80 3.10 -9.74 -2.04
C ALA A 80 2.30 -10.38 -3.19
N GLN A 81 0.99 -10.59 -3.05
CA GLN A 81 0.15 -11.15 -4.11
C GLN A 81 -0.05 -10.17 -5.27
N ILE A 82 -0.30 -8.90 -4.97
CA ILE A 82 -0.47 -7.86 -5.99
C ILE A 82 0.85 -7.71 -6.76
N ILE A 83 1.98 -7.71 -6.05
CA ILE A 83 3.31 -7.73 -6.65
C ILE A 83 3.49 -8.97 -7.51
N ASN A 84 3.18 -10.17 -7.02
CA ASN A 84 3.36 -11.38 -7.79
C ASN A 84 2.52 -11.39 -9.08
N LYS A 85 1.31 -10.81 -9.03
CA LYS A 85 0.37 -10.77 -10.14
C LYS A 85 0.66 -9.70 -11.18
N TRP A 86 1.06 -8.50 -10.76
CA TRP A 86 1.21 -7.32 -11.63
C TRP A 86 2.62 -6.72 -11.67
N ALA A 87 3.55 -7.14 -10.81
CA ALA A 87 4.93 -6.66 -10.91
C ALA A 87 5.68 -7.35 -12.03
N ASN A 88 6.09 -6.57 -13.01
CA ASN A 88 7.12 -6.93 -13.98
C ASN A 88 8.53 -6.72 -13.39
N ASP A 89 9.56 -7.27 -14.03
CA ASP A 89 10.97 -7.16 -13.58
C ASP A 89 11.40 -5.71 -13.28
N SER A 90 10.94 -4.74 -14.10
CA SER A 90 11.18 -3.31 -13.90
C SER A 90 10.63 -2.77 -12.56
N TRP A 91 9.50 -3.29 -12.08
CA TRP A 91 8.93 -2.88 -10.79
C TRP A 91 9.77 -3.42 -9.62
N ARG A 92 10.22 -4.68 -9.72
CA ARG A 92 11.03 -5.33 -8.68
C ARG A 92 12.33 -4.58 -8.46
N PHE A 93 13.00 -4.23 -9.57
CA PHE A 93 14.22 -3.44 -9.54
C PHE A 93 14.02 -2.07 -8.88
N ARG A 94 12.95 -1.34 -9.22
CA ARG A 94 12.70 -0.01 -8.64
C ARG A 94 12.32 -0.05 -7.16
N VAL A 95 11.58 -1.07 -6.73
CA VAL A 95 11.24 -1.22 -5.30
C VAL A 95 12.45 -1.63 -4.48
N GLU A 96 13.31 -2.50 -5.00
CA GLU A 96 14.59 -2.84 -4.38
C GLU A 96 15.46 -1.60 -4.20
N THR A 97 15.65 -0.82 -5.27
CA THR A 97 16.39 0.45 -5.21
C THR A 97 15.77 1.46 -4.22
N ALA A 98 14.44 1.57 -4.19
CA ALA A 98 13.76 2.49 -3.26
C ALA A 98 13.84 2.04 -1.79
N CYS A 99 13.83 0.73 -1.53
CA CYS A 99 14.01 0.18 -0.19
C CYS A 99 15.45 0.39 0.31
N GLU A 100 16.45 0.19 -0.55
CA GLU A 100 17.85 0.45 -0.22
C GLU A 100 18.10 1.94 0.06
N SER A 101 17.52 2.84 -0.72
CA SER A 101 17.68 4.29 -0.49
C SER A 101 16.99 4.77 0.79
N ALA A 102 15.90 4.13 1.22
CA ALA A 102 15.23 4.45 2.49
C ALA A 102 16.07 4.03 3.71
N LYS A 103 16.81 2.92 3.62
CA LYS A 103 17.76 2.50 4.67
C LYS A 103 18.93 3.46 4.82
N PHE A 104 19.35 4.12 3.74
CA PHE A 104 20.50 5.04 3.77
C PHE A 104 20.20 6.38 4.45
N ASN A 105 18.93 6.78 4.61
CA ASN A 105 18.59 8.09 5.18
C ASN A 105 18.42 8.07 6.72
N SER A 106 18.41 6.90 7.36
CA SER A 106 18.33 6.79 8.82
C SER A 106 19.69 6.89 9.53
N ASP A 107 20.79 6.99 8.77
CA ASP A 107 22.16 7.07 9.31
C ASP A 107 22.80 8.47 9.15
N LYS A 108 22.05 9.46 8.63
CA LYS A 108 22.56 10.82 8.41
C LYS A 108 22.22 11.83 9.51
N ASP A 109 21.47 11.44 10.54
CA ASP A 109 21.14 12.31 11.69
C ASP A 109 21.96 11.99 12.95
N LYS A 110 23.10 11.33 12.79
CA LYS A 110 24.02 11.03 13.91
C LYS A 110 25.48 11.37 13.61
N ALA A 111 25.71 12.58 13.12
CA ALA A 111 27.01 13.22 13.14
C ALA A 111 26.75 14.74 13.14
N LEU A 112 27.15 15.55 14.10
CA LEU A 112 28.24 15.50 15.08
C LEU A 112 27.98 16.64 16.11
N PRO A 113 28.76 16.72 17.20
CA PRO A 113 28.45 17.38 18.48
C PRO A 113 28.56 18.91 18.51
#